data_AF-A0AAV5BXB5-F1
#
_entry.id   AF-A0AAV5BXB5-F1
#
_cell.length_a   1.000
_cell.length_b   1.000
_cell.length_c   1.000
_cell.angle_alpha   90.00
_cell.angle_beta   90.00
_cell.angle_gamma   90.00
#
_symmetry.space_group_name_H-M   'P 1'
#
loop_
_entity.id
_entity.type
_entity.pdbx_description
1 polymer ?
#
loop_
_entity_poly.entity_id
_entity_poly.type
_entity_poly.pdbx_seq_one_letter_code
_entity_poly.pdbx_strand_id
1 'polypeptide(L)'
;MDGAGEWVLRDTVNLKETCGHLVEQGSDVVCVVGVGDHAEFVFLELGMFDNDFVAYLHLGSRKVEKVYRIHLDNDDFRAVHPFMTVWPPSFPQLLASDEGEELRHG
;
A
#
# COMPACT_ATOMS: atom_id res chain seq x y z
N MET A 1 28.52 7.40 25.47
CA MET A 1 27.87 6.91 24.24
C MET A 1 26.52 6.40 24.67
N ASP A 2 25.54 7.29 24.64
CA ASP A 2 24.16 7.04 25.02
C ASP A 2 23.42 6.31 23.89
N GLY A 3 22.49 5.42 24.25
CA GLY A 3 21.25 5.31 23.48
C GLY A 3 21.06 4.12 22.54
N ALA A 4 21.81 3.02 22.65
CA ALA A 4 21.32 1.75 22.09
C ALA A 4 20.30 1.15 23.05
N GLY A 5 19.08 1.71 23.06
CA GLY A 5 17.94 1.08 23.72
C GLY A 5 17.83 -0.38 23.28
N GLU A 6 17.47 -1.26 24.21
CA GLU A 6 17.33 -2.70 23.98
C GLU A 6 16.31 -2.93 22.84
N TRP A 7 16.82 -3.19 21.64
CA TRP A 7 15.98 -3.52 20.49
C TRP A 7 15.38 -4.90 20.72
N VAL A 8 14.07 -4.94 20.93
CA VAL A 8 13.33 -6.19 21.09
C VAL A 8 12.62 -6.53 19.79
N LEU A 9 12.80 -7.76 19.32
CA LEU A 9 12.01 -8.30 18.21
C LEU A 9 10.54 -8.32 18.62
N ARG A 10 9.73 -7.48 17.98
CA ARG A 10 8.28 -7.42 18.21
C ARG A 10 7.54 -8.54 17.49
N ASP A 11 8.01 -8.90 16.30
CA ASP A 11 7.23 -9.73 15.40
C ASP A 11 8.04 -10.39 14.28
N THR A 12 7.52 -11.50 13.75
CA THR A 12 8.05 -12.24 12.60
C THR A 12 6.91 -12.58 11.64
N VAL A 13 7.10 -12.30 10.35
CA VAL A 13 6.10 -12.60 9.31
C VAL A 13 6.69 -13.52 8.25
N ASN A 14 5.99 -14.62 7.96
CA ASN A 14 6.32 -15.49 6.82
C ASN A 14 5.64 -14.94 5.56
N LEU A 15 6.43 -14.38 4.64
CA LEU A 15 5.89 -13.76 3.42
C LEU A 15 5.25 -14.77 2.47
N LYS A 16 5.73 -16.01 2.42
CA LYS A 16 5.16 -17.05 1.56
C LYS A 16 3.75 -17.44 2.04
N GLU A 17 3.57 -17.59 3.34
CA GLU A 17 2.26 -17.88 3.92
C GLU A 17 1.31 -16.67 3.81
N THR A 18 1.83 -15.47 4.05
CA THR A 18 0.99 -14.27 4.14
C THR A 18 0.64 -13.70 2.76
N CYS A 19 1.60 -13.64 1.83
CA CYS A 19 1.46 -13.04 0.51
C CYS A 19 1.29 -14.09 -0.61
N GLY A 20 1.38 -15.39 -0.33
CA GLY A 20 1.40 -16.43 -1.36
C GLY A 20 0.15 -16.51 -2.23
N HIS A 21 -0.96 -15.90 -1.80
CA HIS A 21 -2.18 -15.78 -2.61
C HIS A 21 -2.14 -14.64 -3.64
N LEU A 22 -1.22 -13.68 -3.48
CA LEU A 22 -1.03 -12.56 -4.41
C LEU A 22 0.03 -12.84 -5.47
N VAL A 23 0.86 -13.85 -5.24
CA VAL A 23 2.01 -14.16 -6.08
C VAL A 23 1.74 -15.49 -6.76
N GLU A 24 1.86 -15.54 -8.09
CA GLU A 24 1.89 -16.82 -8.79
C GLU A 24 3.11 -17.63 -8.33
N GLN A 25 2.94 -18.94 -8.16
CA GLN A 25 3.96 -19.84 -7.59
C GLN A 25 5.34 -19.59 -8.25
N GLY A 26 6.29 -19.04 -7.49
CA GLY A 26 7.69 -18.89 -7.93
C GLY A 26 8.32 -17.50 -7.90
N SER A 27 7.64 -16.44 -7.41
CA SER A 27 8.35 -15.17 -7.19
C SER A 27 9.24 -15.26 -5.95
N ASP A 28 10.55 -15.24 -6.15
CA ASP A 28 11.56 -15.22 -5.09
C ASP A 28 12.08 -13.81 -4.77
N VAL A 29 11.65 -12.79 -5.53
CA VAL A 29 12.08 -11.40 -5.31
C VAL A 29 11.06 -10.68 -4.46
N VAL A 30 11.50 -10.21 -3.29
CA VAL A 30 10.73 -9.31 -2.42
C VAL A 30 11.64 -8.19 -1.93
N CYS A 31 11.20 -6.95 -2.12
CA CYS A 31 11.89 -5.77 -1.61
C CYS A 31 10.95 -4.96 -0.73
N VAL A 32 11.44 -4.50 0.43
CA VAL A 32 10.73 -3.47 1.21
C VAL A 32 10.98 -2.13 0.55
N VAL A 33 9.93 -1.53 0.00
CA VAL A 33 10.00 -0.25 -0.73
C VAL A 33 9.46 0.92 0.08
N GLY A 34 8.87 0.64 1.24
CA GLY A 34 8.41 1.66 2.18
C GLY A 34 7.98 1.04 3.50
N VAL A 35 8.09 1.81 4.57
CA VAL A 35 7.65 1.43 5.91
C VAL A 35 6.75 2.54 6.45
N GLY A 36 5.62 2.15 7.03
CA GLY A 36 4.72 3.07 7.71
C GLY A 36 5.30 3.58 9.03
N ASP A 37 4.62 4.56 9.62
CA ASP A 37 4.99 5.04 10.95
C ASP A 37 4.91 3.91 11.99
N HIS A 38 5.83 3.90 12.95
CA HIS A 38 6.01 2.84 13.95
C HIS A 38 6.12 1.40 13.40
N ALA A 39 6.38 1.23 12.10
CA ALA A 39 6.37 -0.05 11.40
C ALA A 39 5.05 -0.84 11.53
N GLU A 40 3.90 -0.17 11.69
CA GLU A 40 2.60 -0.87 11.77
C GLU A 40 2.24 -1.57 10.44
N PHE A 41 2.78 -1.07 9.33
CA PHE A 41 2.64 -1.65 8.01
C PHE A 41 3.90 -1.44 7.16
N VAL A 42 4.03 -2.24 6.10
CA VAL A 42 5.12 -2.15 5.12
C VAL A 42 4.56 -2.22 3.70
N PHE A 43 5.28 -1.59 2.78
CA PHE A 43 5.08 -1.76 1.34
C PHE A 43 6.15 -2.70 0.80
N LEU A 44 5.69 -3.76 0.14
CA LEU A 44 6.51 -4.81 -0.45
C LEU A 44 6.36 -4.76 -1.96
N GLU A 45 7.46 -4.67 -2.68
CA GLU A 45 7.49 -4.98 -4.10
C GLU A 45 7.58 -6.50 -4.27
N LEU A 46 6.62 -7.07 -4.98
CA LEU A 46 6.44 -8.50 -5.23
C LEU A 46 6.23 -8.73 -6.73
N GLY A 47 6.80 -9.81 -7.27
CA GLY A 47 6.57 -10.25 -8.65
C GLY A 47 7.84 -10.58 -9.42
N MET A 48 7.65 -10.92 -10.69
CA MET A 48 8.71 -11.04 -11.69
C MET A 48 8.39 -10.14 -12.87
N PHE A 49 9.39 -9.38 -13.31
CA PHE A 49 9.48 -8.61 -14.56
C PHE A 49 8.16 -7.95 -15.01
N ASP A 50 7.27 -8.70 -15.66
CA ASP A 50 6.03 -8.25 -16.30
C ASP A 50 4.79 -8.22 -15.38
N ASN A 51 4.86 -8.80 -14.18
CA ASN A 51 3.78 -8.79 -13.19
C ASN A 51 4.24 -8.26 -11.82
N ASP A 52 5.17 -7.30 -11.81
CA ASP A 52 5.58 -6.63 -10.57
C ASP A 52 4.41 -5.79 -10.00
N PHE A 53 4.31 -5.76 -8.68
CA PHE A 53 3.35 -4.93 -7.96
C PHE A 53 3.84 -4.56 -6.57
N VAL A 54 3.31 -3.46 -6.03
CA VAL A 54 3.47 -3.12 -4.62
C VAL A 54 2.27 -3.64 -3.84
N ALA A 55 2.54 -4.39 -2.79
CA ALA A 55 1.60 -4.84 -1.80
C ALA A 55 1.77 -4.04 -0.50
N TYR A 56 0.65 -3.67 0.09
CA TYR A 56 0.57 -3.23 1.48
C TYR A 56 0.43 -4.47 2.37
N LEU A 57 1.22 -4.54 3.44
CA LEU A 57 1.09 -5.55 4.50
C LEU A 57 0.95 -4.84 5.85
N HIS A 58 -0.19 -5.00 6.50
CA HIS A 58 -0.36 -4.60 7.88
C HIS A 58 0.24 -5.68 8.79
N LEU A 59 1.25 -5.32 9.59
CA LEU A 59 1.92 -6.31 10.44
C LEU A 59 0.91 -6.85 11.45
N GLY A 60 0.29 -6.03 12.29
CA GLY A 60 -0.55 -6.52 13.40
C GLY A 60 -1.67 -7.50 13.01
N SER A 61 -2.30 -7.34 11.84
CA SER A 61 -3.42 -8.19 11.38
C SER A 61 -3.06 -9.18 10.28
N ARG A 62 -1.82 -9.13 9.74
CA ARG A 62 -1.37 -9.92 8.58
C ARG A 62 -2.21 -9.69 7.32
N LYS A 63 -2.97 -8.60 7.26
CA LYS A 63 -3.77 -8.26 6.08
C LYS A 63 -2.84 -7.77 4.96
N VAL A 64 -3.02 -8.32 3.76
CA VAL A 64 -2.25 -7.94 2.57
C VAL A 64 -3.18 -7.51 1.45
N GLU A 65 -2.80 -6.43 0.77
CA GLU A 65 -3.55 -5.90 -0.37
C GLU A 65 -2.59 -5.44 -1.47
N LYS A 66 -2.90 -5.73 -2.73
CA LYS A 66 -2.19 -5.15 -3.88
C LYS A 66 -2.62 -3.70 -4.03
N VAL A 67 -1.68 -2.75 -3.89
CA VAL A 67 -1.98 -1.31 -3.89
C VAL A 67 -1.49 -0.60 -5.13
N TYR A 68 -0.52 -1.17 -5.86
CA TYR A 68 0.00 -0.57 -7.09
C TYR A 68 0.49 -1.65 -8.04
N ARG A 69 0.17 -1.54 -9.33
CA ARG A 69 0.78 -2.38 -10.37
C ARG A 69 1.92 -1.62 -11.00
N ILE A 70 3.07 -2.28 -11.08
CA ILE A 70 4.27 -1.72 -11.65
C ILE A 70 4.26 -1.97 -13.16
N HIS A 71 4.74 -0.99 -13.92
CA HIS A 71 4.86 -1.04 -15.37
C HIS A 71 6.33 -0.86 -15.76
N LEU A 72 6.87 -1.80 -16.54
CA LEU A 72 8.28 -1.81 -16.97
C LEU A 72 8.66 -0.60 -17.85
N ASP A 73 7.68 0.03 -18.48
CA ASP A 73 7.89 1.16 -19.39
C ASP A 73 8.32 2.46 -18.68
N ASN A 74 8.38 2.44 -17.34
CA ASN A 74 8.68 3.61 -16.50
C ASN A 74 9.92 3.33 -15.65
N ASP A 75 11.06 3.82 -16.11
CA ASP A 75 12.39 3.33 -15.74
C ASP A 75 12.97 3.91 -14.42
N ASP A 76 13.81 3.07 -13.83
CA ASP A 76 14.92 3.27 -12.89
C ASP A 76 14.76 3.57 -11.38
N PHE A 77 13.75 4.26 -10.85
CA PHE A 77 13.68 4.48 -9.39
C PHE A 77 12.26 4.45 -8.81
N ARG A 78 11.88 3.28 -8.26
CA ARG A 78 10.58 3.03 -7.62
C ARG A 78 10.58 3.48 -6.15
N ALA A 79 10.42 4.78 -5.91
CA ALA A 79 10.22 5.30 -4.55
C ALA A 79 8.72 5.38 -4.22
N VAL A 80 8.26 4.58 -3.26
CA VAL A 80 6.89 4.67 -2.73
C VAL A 80 6.89 5.69 -1.60
N HIS A 81 6.33 6.87 -1.85
CA HIS A 81 6.13 7.89 -0.83
C HIS A 81 4.71 7.78 -0.25
N PRO A 82 4.54 7.38 1.02
CA PRO A 82 3.23 7.46 1.65
C PRO A 82 2.78 8.92 1.65
N PHE A 83 1.67 9.22 0.97
CA PHE A 83 1.06 10.54 1.02
C PHE A 83 0.53 10.77 2.44
N MET A 84 1.23 11.61 3.22
CA MET A 84 0.68 12.16 4.45
C MET A 84 -0.31 13.27 4.07
N THR A 85 -1.60 13.01 4.17
CA THR A 85 -2.59 14.08 4.15
C THR A 85 -2.46 14.89 5.44
N VAL A 86 -2.49 16.21 5.34
CA VAL A 86 -2.59 17.08 6.52
C VAL A 86 -3.92 16.74 7.20
N TRP A 87 -3.87 16.26 8.44
CA TRP A 87 -5.07 15.94 9.20
C TRP A 87 -5.69 17.22 9.78
N PRO A 88 -7.01 17.44 9.67
CA PRO A 88 -8.00 16.57 9.02
C PRO A 88 -8.08 16.77 7.49
N PRO A 89 -8.26 15.69 6.71
CA PRO A 89 -8.44 15.78 5.28
C PRO A 89 -9.73 16.54 4.96
N SER A 90 -9.61 17.59 4.16
CA SER A 90 -10.73 18.29 3.56
C SER A 90 -11.21 17.51 2.33
N PHE A 91 -12.28 16.73 2.48
CA PHE A 91 -12.94 16.10 1.34
C PHE A 91 -13.80 17.13 0.60
N PRO A 92 -13.80 17.14 -0.75
CA PRO A 92 -14.77 17.91 -1.51
C PRO A 92 -16.18 17.49 -1.08
N GLN A 93 -17.03 18.46 -0.73
CA GLN A 93 -18.44 18.16 -0.47
C GLN A 93 -19.06 17.68 -1.78
N LEU A 94 -19.67 16.50 -1.75
CA LEU A 94 -20.45 16.00 -2.87
C LEU A 94 -21.56 17.03 -3.11
N LEU A 95 -21.51 17.77 -4.22
CA LEU A 95 -22.67 18.52 -4.68
C LEU A 95 -23.75 17.47 -4.89
N ALA A 96 -24.82 17.54 -4.11
CA ALA A 96 -25.99 16.70 -4.31
C ALA A 96 -26.33 16.75 -5.80
N SER A 97 -26.47 15.57 -6.42
CA SER A 97 -27.02 15.46 -7.76
C SER A 97 -28.26 16.34 -7.83
N ASP A 98 -28.32 17.16 -8.86
CA ASP A 98 -29.46 17.99 -9.19
C ASP A 98 -30.62 17.05 -9.55
N GLU A 99 -31.40 16.68 -8.54
CA GLU A 99 -32.61 15.89 -8.70
C GLU A 99 -33.82 16.81 -8.58
N GLY A 100 -34.28 17.30 -9.74
CA GLY A 100 -35.68 17.66 -9.95
C GLY A 100 -35.94 19.13 -10.26
N GLU A 101 -36.12 19.41 -11.55
CA GLU A 101 -37.18 20.33 -11.96
C GLU A 101 -38.04 19.67 -13.05
N GLU A 102 -39.12 19.00 -12.60
CA GLU A 102 -40.30 18.80 -13.44
C GLU A 102 -40.96 20.17 -13.62
N LEU A 103 -40.77 20.82 -14.78
CA LEU A 103 -41.66 21.87 -15.23
C LEU A 103 -42.37 21.44 -16.52
N ARG A 104 -43.61 21.00 -16.32
CA ARG A 104 -44.69 21.09 -17.30
C ARG A 104 -44.81 22.54 -17.79
N HIS A 105 -44.92 22.75 -19.10
CA HIS A 105 -45.91 23.60 -19.82
C HIS A 105 -45.42 23.89 -21.23
N GLY A 106 -46.27 23.61 -22.24
CA GLY A 106 -46.07 23.98 -23.64
C GLY A 106 -46.68 22.98 -24.60
#